data_AF-A0A3B9G421-F1
#
_entry.id   AF-A0A3B9G421-F1
#
_cell.length_a   1.000
_cell.length_b   1.000
_cell.length_c   1.000
_cell.angle_alpha   90.00
_cell.angle_beta   90.00
_cell.angle_gamma   90.00
#
_symmetry.space_group_name_H-M   'P 1'
#
loop_
_entity.id
_entity.type
_entity.pdbx_description
1 polymer ?
#
loop_
_entity_poly.entity_id
_entity_poly.type
_entity_poly.pdbx_seq_one_letter_code
_entity_poly.pdbx_strand_id
1 'polypeptide(L)'
;MMKNVLFPAVISLMMSVLAVPVSAQGEEFILDYDGYLTADEKADLNHDAQEILQETGYSVLLLLDETNTGSLADLAVSEYNTHAPSKDGIILAIDSDEYYVYAAGNAAQYVDDAESERIWNVFVSEETIYECADEYLDYAEDLFDQHRIPANPGQQASAERMTDFTGTLDGSQLTALTQKMDAVSTEHGITVAGVLTDTLDGLDAETYADQFFDLNDLGYGPTDSGILLLVSEGDREFALSTKGKAIGAFTEAGQEYLIKQLKNDLGKGNYYEVFDAYTDMADSFLVQAETG
;
A
#
# COMPACT_ATOMS: atom_id res chain seq x y z
N MET A 1 36.77 12.46 7.40
CA MET A 1 37.72 11.57 8.09
C MET A 1 36.96 10.93 9.25
N MET A 2 36.21 9.88 8.94
CA MET A 2 35.51 9.02 9.89
C MET A 2 35.91 7.58 9.55
N LYS A 3 36.09 6.79 10.61
CA LYS A 3 36.86 5.55 10.61
C LYS A 3 35.99 4.39 10.14
N ASN A 4 36.52 3.64 9.18
CA ASN A 4 36.09 2.31 8.79
C ASN A 4 35.90 1.42 10.04
N VAL A 5 34.77 0.74 10.11
CA VAL A 5 34.64 -0.51 10.87
C VAL A 5 34.28 -1.57 9.83
N LEU A 6 35.33 -2.24 9.33
CA LEU A 6 35.21 -3.47 8.54
C LEU A 6 34.87 -4.62 9.50
N PHE A 7 33.77 -5.31 9.28
CA PHE A 7 33.52 -6.61 9.89
C PHE A 7 34.31 -7.71 9.15
N PRO A 8 34.99 -8.64 9.84
CA PRO A 8 35.64 -9.77 9.18
C PRO A 8 34.63 -10.89 8.91
N ALA A 9 34.39 -11.17 7.63
CA ALA A 9 33.62 -12.32 7.16
C ALA A 9 34.18 -13.65 7.70
N VAL A 10 33.37 -14.41 8.43
CA VAL A 10 33.69 -15.78 8.85
C VAL A 10 33.14 -16.74 7.79
N ILE A 11 34.02 -17.14 6.85
CA ILE A 11 33.71 -18.15 5.84
C ILE A 11 33.64 -19.53 6.50
N SER A 12 32.45 -20.12 6.58
CA SER A 12 32.25 -21.54 6.89
C SER A 12 31.51 -22.25 5.76
N LEU A 13 32.28 -22.84 4.84
CA LEU A 13 31.80 -23.69 3.76
C LEU A 13 31.43 -25.09 4.28
N MET A 14 30.14 -25.42 4.33
CA MET A 14 29.68 -26.82 4.30
C MET A 14 28.59 -26.99 3.23
N MET A 15 28.99 -27.58 2.10
CA MET A 15 28.06 -28.16 1.13
C MET A 15 27.43 -29.43 1.73
N SER A 16 26.11 -29.41 1.89
CA SER A 16 25.30 -30.64 1.87
C SER A 16 24.02 -30.37 1.08
N VAL A 17 23.96 -30.90 -0.14
CA VAL A 17 22.77 -30.90 -0.98
C VAL A 17 21.77 -31.89 -0.38
N LEU A 18 20.71 -31.37 0.23
CA LEU A 18 19.47 -32.10 0.50
C LEU A 18 18.38 -31.51 -0.38
N ALA A 19 17.71 -32.38 -1.12
CA ALA A 19 16.58 -32.01 -1.97
C ALA A 19 15.44 -31.50 -1.10
N VAL A 20 15.11 -30.21 -1.22
CA VAL A 20 13.95 -29.61 -0.54
C VAL A 20 12.70 -29.88 -1.40
N PRO A 21 11.59 -30.35 -0.82
CA PRO A 21 10.32 -30.47 -1.53
C PRO A 21 9.86 -29.09 -2.01
N VAL A 22 9.26 -29.03 -3.20
CA VAL A 22 8.65 -27.81 -3.76
C VAL A 22 7.52 -27.37 -2.82
N SER A 23 7.84 -26.47 -1.90
CA SER A 23 6.89 -25.62 -1.21
C SER A 23 6.38 -24.58 -2.20
N ALA A 24 5.13 -24.14 -2.05
CA ALA A 24 4.67 -22.92 -2.72
C ALA A 24 5.68 -21.82 -2.40
N GLN A 25 6.28 -21.23 -3.43
CA GLN A 25 7.21 -20.11 -3.27
C GLN A 25 6.35 -18.95 -2.75
N GLY A 26 6.49 -18.63 -1.45
CA GLY A 26 5.92 -17.40 -0.89
C GLY A 26 6.54 -16.18 -1.56
N GLU A 27 5.90 -15.02 -1.40
CA GLU A 27 6.47 -13.74 -1.80
C GLU A 27 7.81 -13.56 -1.07
N GLU A 28 8.84 -13.10 -1.79
CA GLU A 28 10.21 -12.98 -1.26
C GLU A 28 10.50 -11.50 -1.01
N PHE A 29 10.45 -11.10 0.26
CA PHE A 29 10.69 -9.74 0.75
C PHE A 29 12.16 -9.51 1.15
N ILE A 30 12.81 -10.57 1.63
CA ILE A 30 14.22 -10.55 2.05
C ILE A 30 15.09 -11.06 0.89
N LEU A 31 15.81 -10.15 0.25
CA LEU A 31 16.68 -10.40 -0.90
C LEU A 31 18.14 -10.49 -0.44
N ASP A 32 18.49 -11.64 0.13
CA ASP A 32 19.86 -11.95 0.57
C ASP A 32 20.67 -12.62 -0.55
N TYR A 33 21.39 -11.82 -1.34
CA TYR A 33 22.23 -12.32 -2.44
C TYR A 33 23.62 -12.78 -1.98
N ASP A 34 24.07 -12.29 -0.82
CA ASP A 34 25.36 -12.64 -0.22
C ASP A 34 25.33 -13.91 0.63
N GLY A 35 24.13 -14.35 1.05
CA GLY A 35 23.93 -15.54 1.87
C GLY A 35 24.29 -15.32 3.34
N TYR A 36 24.00 -14.12 3.85
CA TYR A 36 24.21 -13.77 5.26
C TYR A 36 23.23 -14.45 6.21
N LEU A 37 22.04 -14.80 5.72
CA LEU A 37 20.99 -15.43 6.49
C LEU A 37 20.92 -16.92 6.20
N THR A 38 20.65 -17.71 7.24
CA THR A 38 20.26 -19.11 7.07
C THR A 38 18.88 -19.21 6.43
N ALA A 39 18.54 -20.38 5.91
CA ALA A 39 17.22 -20.61 5.33
C ALA A 39 16.07 -20.42 6.33
N ASP A 40 16.31 -20.73 7.61
CA ASP A 40 15.30 -20.58 8.67
C ASP A 40 15.13 -19.10 9.06
N GLU A 41 16.24 -18.38 9.31
CA GLU A 41 16.22 -16.93 9.60
C GLU A 41 15.56 -16.14 8.46
N LYS A 42 15.89 -16.46 7.21
CA LYS A 42 15.28 -15.86 6.04
C LYS A 42 13.78 -16.15 5.97
N ALA A 43 13.35 -17.37 6.32
CA ALA A 43 11.94 -17.73 6.31
C ALA A 43 11.14 -16.98 7.37
N ASP A 44 11.71 -16.81 8.57
CA ASP A 44 11.11 -16.05 9.67
C ASP A 44 10.93 -14.57 9.25
N LEU A 45 12.00 -13.91 8.80
CA LEU A 45 11.91 -12.50 8.36
C LEU A 45 10.94 -12.27 7.18
N ASN A 46 10.81 -13.23 6.26
CA ASN A 46 9.80 -13.14 5.19
C ASN A 46 8.37 -13.33 5.72
N HIS A 47 8.20 -14.12 6.78
CA HIS A 47 6.91 -14.24 7.44
C HIS A 47 6.51 -12.93 8.10
N ASP A 48 7.43 -12.27 8.81
CA ASP A 48 7.19 -11.00 9.49
C ASP A 48 6.88 -9.89 8.46
N ALA A 49 7.67 -9.79 7.39
CA ALA A 49 7.40 -8.84 6.31
C ALA A 49 6.02 -9.05 5.64
N GLN A 50 5.57 -10.31 5.52
CA GLN A 50 4.23 -10.62 5.02
C GLN A 50 3.13 -10.21 6.01
N GLU A 51 3.35 -10.37 7.32
CA GLU A 51 2.42 -9.90 8.35
C GLU A 51 2.31 -8.37 8.31
N ILE A 52 3.44 -7.66 8.23
CA ILE A 52 3.45 -6.20 8.06
C ILE A 52 2.63 -5.77 6.83
N LEU A 53 2.80 -6.44 5.69
CA LEU A 53 2.00 -6.16 4.50
C LEU A 53 0.49 -6.37 4.76
N GLN A 54 0.11 -7.44 5.45
CA GLN A 54 -1.30 -7.73 5.74
C GLN A 54 -1.91 -6.74 6.73
N GLU A 55 -1.13 -6.27 7.70
CA GLU A 55 -1.62 -5.38 8.75
C GLU A 55 -1.60 -3.91 8.32
N THR A 56 -0.58 -3.50 7.56
CA THR A 56 -0.34 -2.09 7.22
C THR A 56 -0.70 -1.76 5.77
N GLY A 57 -0.71 -2.74 4.86
CA GLY A 57 -0.83 -2.53 3.42
C GLY A 57 0.47 -2.11 2.72
N TYR A 58 1.57 -1.92 3.47
CA TYR A 58 2.87 -1.51 2.95
C TYR A 58 3.80 -2.71 2.77
N SER A 59 4.47 -2.79 1.63
CA SER A 59 5.54 -3.79 1.43
C SER A 59 6.85 -3.33 2.07
N VAL A 60 7.44 -4.16 2.92
CA VAL A 60 8.75 -3.87 3.55
C VAL A 60 9.76 -4.90 3.08
N LEU A 61 10.76 -4.46 2.34
CA LEU A 61 11.78 -5.31 1.74
C LEU A 61 13.17 -4.98 2.29
N LEU A 62 14.05 -5.97 2.28
CA LEU A 62 15.48 -5.83 2.58
C LEU A 62 16.30 -6.41 1.44
N LEU A 63 17.29 -5.70 0.96
CA LEU A 63 18.25 -6.16 -0.06
C LEU A 63 19.68 -6.11 0.48
N LEU A 64 20.35 -7.26 0.46
CA LEU A 64 21.75 -7.43 0.82
C LEU A 64 22.52 -7.89 -0.43
N ASP A 65 23.29 -6.97 -1.02
CA ASP A 65 24.15 -7.25 -2.18
C ASP A 65 25.45 -6.42 -2.13
N GLU A 66 26.44 -6.91 -1.41
CA GLU A 66 27.80 -6.36 -1.36
C GLU A 66 28.57 -6.52 -2.66
N THR A 67 28.09 -7.37 -3.57
CA THR A 67 28.74 -7.59 -4.87
C THR A 67 28.26 -6.63 -5.95
N ASN A 68 27.25 -5.81 -5.63
CA ASN A 68 26.75 -4.79 -6.53
C ASN A 68 27.90 -3.85 -6.95
N THR A 69 28.02 -3.63 -8.26
CA THR A 69 28.99 -2.71 -8.86
C THR A 69 28.32 -1.54 -9.59
N GLY A 70 26.98 -1.52 -9.59
CA GLY A 70 26.15 -0.49 -10.18
C GLY A 70 25.59 0.47 -9.14
N SER A 71 24.62 1.29 -9.54
CA SER A 71 23.89 2.19 -8.64
C SER A 71 23.01 1.37 -7.69
N LEU A 72 23.28 1.43 -6.39
CA LEU A 72 22.46 0.77 -5.37
C LEU A 72 21.00 1.29 -5.40
N ALA A 73 20.81 2.58 -5.72
CA ALA A 73 19.50 3.16 -5.90
C ALA A 73 18.72 2.58 -7.09
N ASP A 74 19.37 2.37 -8.24
CA ASP A 74 18.71 1.76 -9.40
C ASP A 74 18.35 0.31 -9.13
N LEU A 75 19.21 -0.40 -8.39
CA LEU A 75 18.97 -1.77 -7.97
C LEU A 75 17.78 -1.84 -7.00
N ALA A 76 17.75 -1.00 -5.96
CA ALA A 76 16.65 -0.93 -5.01
C ALA A 76 15.29 -0.69 -5.70
N VAL A 77 15.23 0.26 -6.63
CA VAL A 77 14.00 0.53 -7.42
C VAL A 77 13.62 -0.68 -8.28
N SER A 78 14.60 -1.32 -8.93
CA SER A 78 14.34 -2.49 -9.77
C SER A 78 13.80 -3.67 -8.94
N GLU A 79 14.42 -3.92 -7.80
CA GLU A 79 14.05 -5.03 -6.93
C GLU A 79 12.69 -4.80 -6.26
N TYR A 80 12.41 -3.59 -5.80
CA TYR A 80 11.09 -3.22 -5.30
C TYR A 80 10.00 -3.48 -6.35
N ASN A 81 10.16 -2.95 -7.57
CA ASN A 81 9.18 -3.14 -8.64
C ASN A 81 9.00 -4.61 -9.09
N THR A 82 9.98 -5.47 -8.79
CA THR A 82 9.93 -6.89 -9.14
C THR A 82 9.27 -7.73 -8.05
N HIS A 83 9.55 -7.40 -6.78
CA HIS A 83 9.23 -8.26 -5.65
C HIS A 83 8.10 -7.72 -4.77
N ALA A 84 7.91 -6.40 -4.68
CA ALA A 84 6.91 -5.81 -3.78
C ALA A 84 5.48 -6.11 -4.27
N PRO A 85 4.65 -6.76 -3.45
CA PRO A 85 3.24 -6.99 -3.78
C PRO A 85 2.41 -5.70 -3.77
N SER A 86 2.78 -4.74 -2.91
CA SER A 86 2.14 -3.43 -2.82
C SER A 86 2.93 -2.36 -3.59
N LYS A 87 2.18 -1.44 -4.21
CA LYS A 87 2.76 -0.22 -4.80
C LYS A 87 3.32 0.74 -3.74
N ASP A 88 2.85 0.59 -2.50
CA ASP A 88 3.19 1.44 -1.36
C ASP A 88 4.10 0.63 -0.42
N GLY A 89 5.25 1.19 -0.05
CA GLY A 89 6.21 0.46 0.79
C GLY A 89 7.64 0.96 0.67
N ILE A 90 8.56 0.25 1.32
CA ILE A 90 9.98 0.57 1.35
C ILE A 90 10.86 -0.63 1.01
N ILE A 91 12.05 -0.36 0.49
CA ILE A 91 13.17 -1.29 0.48
C ILE A 91 14.41 -0.62 1.07
N LEU A 92 15.01 -1.27 2.05
CA LEU A 92 16.36 -0.95 2.52
C LEU A 92 17.34 -1.79 1.72
N ALA A 93 18.16 -1.14 0.90
CA ALA A 93 19.21 -1.78 0.11
C ALA A 93 20.57 -1.48 0.72
N ILE A 94 21.44 -2.49 0.82
CA ILE A 94 22.74 -2.41 1.47
C ILE A 94 23.76 -3.08 0.57
N ASP A 95 24.88 -2.39 0.33
CA ASP A 95 26.09 -2.97 -0.25
C ASP A 95 27.30 -2.78 0.68
N SER A 96 28.51 -3.05 0.18
CA SER A 96 29.73 -3.04 0.98
C SER A 96 30.15 -1.64 1.47
N ASP A 97 29.69 -0.58 0.81
CA ASP A 97 30.17 0.79 1.00
C ASP A 97 29.05 1.76 1.41
N GLU A 98 27.79 1.49 1.04
CA GLU A 98 26.64 2.37 1.27
C GLU A 98 25.32 1.63 1.53
N TYR A 99 24.32 2.39 1.98
CA TYR A 99 22.92 1.97 2.04
C TYR A 99 22.06 2.94 1.25
N TYR A 100 20.90 2.47 0.83
CA TYR A 100 19.88 3.28 0.18
C TYR A 100 18.50 2.84 0.62
N VAL A 101 17.66 3.79 1.03
CA VAL A 101 16.23 3.54 1.30
C VAL A 101 15.44 4.07 0.11
N TYR A 102 14.73 3.17 -0.58
CA TYR A 102 13.75 3.57 -1.58
C TYR A 102 12.35 3.44 -0.97
N ALA A 103 11.58 4.53 -1.02
CA ALA A 103 10.19 4.56 -0.62
C ALA A 103 9.29 4.74 -1.86
N ALA A 104 8.34 3.83 -2.02
CA ALA A 104 7.42 3.76 -3.15
C ALA A 104 6.01 4.19 -2.76
N GLY A 105 5.32 4.79 -3.75
CA GLY A 105 3.93 5.20 -3.59
C GLY A 105 3.71 6.10 -2.37
N ASN A 106 2.69 5.78 -1.58
CA ASN A 106 2.33 6.56 -0.39
C ASN A 106 3.40 6.52 0.70
N ALA A 107 4.30 5.53 0.73
CA ALA A 107 5.37 5.49 1.74
C ALA A 107 6.35 6.67 1.59
N ALA A 108 6.51 7.20 0.37
CA ALA A 108 7.43 8.30 0.08
C ALA A 108 7.10 9.60 0.82
N GLN A 109 5.88 9.75 1.33
CA GLN A 109 5.50 10.91 2.14
C GLN A 109 5.96 10.82 3.59
N TYR A 110 6.24 9.60 4.08
CA TYR A 110 6.66 9.34 5.46
C TYR A 110 8.17 9.17 5.59
N VAL A 111 8.85 8.86 4.48
CA VAL A 111 10.29 8.55 4.46
C VAL A 111 11.05 9.67 3.79
N ASP A 112 11.44 10.67 4.58
CA ASP A 112 12.39 11.70 4.16
C ASP A 112 13.85 11.29 4.42
N ASP A 113 14.82 12.18 4.12
CA ASP A 113 16.25 11.91 4.35
C ASP A 113 16.55 11.62 5.84
N ALA A 114 15.83 12.26 6.76
CA ALA A 114 16.03 12.11 8.19
C ALA A 114 15.47 10.76 8.68
N GLU A 115 14.34 10.36 8.12
CA GLU A 115 13.72 9.06 8.38
C GLU A 115 14.57 7.92 7.79
N SER A 116 15.14 8.12 6.60
CA SER A 116 16.09 7.18 5.99
C SER A 116 17.32 6.96 6.88
N GLU A 117 17.84 8.02 7.50
CA GLU A 117 18.95 7.92 8.46
C GLU A 117 18.53 7.18 9.74
N ARG A 118 17.28 7.33 10.20
CA ARG A 118 16.76 6.56 11.35
C ARG A 118 16.63 5.08 11.02
N ILE A 119 16.04 4.74 9.89
CA ILE A 119 15.94 3.35 9.39
C ILE A 119 17.32 2.70 9.37
N TRP A 120 18.33 3.38 8.84
CA TRP A 120 19.69 2.87 8.85
C TRP A 120 20.25 2.67 10.26
N ASN A 121 20.08 3.65 11.15
CA ASN A 121 20.58 3.56 12.52
C ASN A 121 19.93 2.43 13.33
N VAL A 122 18.65 2.15 13.06
CA VAL A 122 17.94 0.98 13.61
C VAL A 122 18.54 -0.30 13.06
N PHE A 123 18.69 -0.41 11.73
CA PHE A 123 19.25 -1.61 11.12
C PHE A 123 20.63 -1.94 11.70
N VAL A 124 21.54 -0.96 11.83
CA VAL A 124 22.90 -1.20 12.37
C VAL A 124 22.98 -1.21 13.90
N SER A 125 21.85 -1.31 14.60
CA SER A 125 21.83 -1.27 16.07
C SER A 125 22.25 -2.60 16.72
N GLU A 126 22.11 -3.71 15.99
CA GLU A 126 22.36 -5.06 16.47
C GLU A 126 23.64 -5.70 15.90
N GLU A 127 24.05 -6.85 16.45
CA GLU A 127 25.32 -7.50 16.08
C GLU A 127 25.20 -8.45 14.89
N THR A 128 24.05 -9.10 14.70
CA THR A 128 23.83 -10.09 13.65
C THR A 128 22.90 -9.56 12.56
N ILE A 129 23.11 -9.97 11.31
CA ILE A 129 22.26 -9.52 10.18
C ILE A 129 20.79 -9.90 10.38
N TYR A 130 20.52 -11.03 11.05
CA TYR A 130 19.16 -11.41 11.43
C TYR A 130 18.54 -10.39 12.39
N GLU A 131 19.19 -10.08 13.52
CA GLU A 131 18.68 -9.10 14.50
C GLU A 131 18.59 -7.68 13.89
N CYS A 132 19.54 -7.30 13.03
CA CYS A 132 19.50 -6.04 12.29
C CYS A 132 18.27 -5.94 11.37
N ALA A 133 17.95 -7.04 10.67
CA ALA A 133 16.80 -7.11 9.78
C ALA A 133 15.49 -7.13 10.56
N ASP A 134 15.44 -7.86 11.67
CA ASP A 134 14.30 -7.95 12.59
C ASP A 134 13.92 -6.56 13.13
N GLU A 135 14.87 -5.82 13.70
CA GLU A 135 14.67 -4.45 14.20
C GLU A 135 14.25 -3.48 13.09
N TYR A 136 14.74 -3.66 11.86
CA TYR A 136 14.30 -2.87 10.71
C TYR A 136 12.83 -3.15 10.36
N LEU A 137 12.41 -4.41 10.35
CA LEU A 137 11.03 -4.78 10.07
C LEU A 137 10.09 -4.23 11.15
N ASP A 138 10.42 -4.41 12.43
CA ASP A 138 9.66 -3.88 13.56
C ASP A 138 9.52 -2.35 13.48
N TYR A 139 10.62 -1.65 13.18
CA TYR A 139 10.58 -0.19 13.03
C TYR A 139 9.72 0.26 11.85
N ALA A 140 9.80 -0.45 10.72
CA ALA A 140 8.99 -0.16 9.55
C ALA A 140 7.50 -0.42 9.83
N GLU A 141 7.16 -1.48 10.55
CA GLU A 141 5.80 -1.75 11.02
C GLU A 141 5.26 -0.58 11.85
N ASP A 142 5.99 -0.19 12.90
CA ASP A 142 5.63 0.92 13.77
C ASP A 142 5.49 2.24 13.00
N LEU A 143 6.37 2.48 12.02
CA LEU A 143 6.31 3.65 11.15
C LEU A 143 5.00 3.66 10.34
N PHE A 144 4.59 2.53 9.76
CA PHE A 144 3.39 2.48 8.92
C PHE A 144 2.10 2.37 9.72
N ASP A 145 2.06 1.67 10.85
CA ASP A 145 0.86 1.60 11.70
C ASP A 145 0.48 2.99 12.25
N GLN A 146 1.46 3.85 12.55
CA GLN A 146 1.22 5.25 12.93
C GLN A 146 0.50 6.07 11.85
N HIS A 147 0.64 5.68 10.58
CA HIS A 147 0.07 6.39 9.43
C HIS A 147 -1.04 5.59 8.73
N ARG A 148 -1.52 4.54 9.38
CA ARG A 148 -2.62 3.72 8.90
C ARG A 148 -3.94 4.32 9.35
N ILE A 149 -4.96 4.25 8.48
CA ILE A 149 -6.34 4.47 8.95
C ILE A 149 -6.66 3.45 10.06
N PRO A 150 -7.06 3.88 11.27
CA PRO A 150 -7.36 2.94 12.35
C PRO A 150 -8.45 1.98 11.88
N ALA A 151 -8.19 0.68 12.03
CA ALA A 151 -9.18 -0.34 11.71
C ALA A 151 -10.43 -0.04 12.55
N ASN A 152 -11.55 0.26 11.90
CA ASN A 152 -12.77 0.57 12.65
C ASN A 152 -13.16 -0.70 13.45
N PRO A 153 -13.16 -0.67 14.80
CA PRO A 153 -13.38 -1.86 15.61
C PRO A 153 -14.82 -2.35 15.46
N GLY A 154 -15.07 -3.15 14.43
CA GLY A 154 -16.41 -3.59 14.04
C GLY A 154 -16.56 -4.11 12.62
N GLN A 155 -15.62 -3.85 11.71
CA GLN A 155 -15.68 -4.34 10.32
C GLN A 155 -14.42 -5.12 9.95
N GLN A 156 -14.47 -6.44 10.16
CA GLN A 156 -13.61 -7.39 9.47
C GLN A 156 -14.49 -8.25 8.56
N ALA A 157 -14.35 -8.01 7.26
CA ALA A 157 -14.83 -8.73 6.07
C ALA A 157 -15.24 -7.66 5.05
N SER A 158 -14.60 -7.63 3.86
CA SER A 158 -14.94 -6.85 2.65
C SER A 158 -15.88 -5.68 2.93
N ALA A 159 -15.33 -4.47 3.05
CA ALA A 159 -16.18 -3.29 3.28
C ALA A 159 -17.28 -3.21 2.23
N GLU A 160 -18.48 -2.86 2.67
CA GLU A 160 -19.58 -2.59 1.74
C GLU A 160 -19.17 -1.48 0.78
N ARG A 161 -19.65 -1.54 -0.47
CA ARG A 161 -19.28 -0.57 -1.50
C ARG A 161 -19.63 0.87 -1.11
N MET A 162 -20.60 1.09 -0.22
CA MET A 162 -20.79 2.36 0.45
C MET A 162 -20.54 2.20 1.95
N THR A 163 -19.61 2.98 2.51
CA THR A 163 -19.31 3.00 3.95
C THR A 163 -19.52 4.41 4.50
N ASP A 164 -20.29 4.52 5.59
CA ASP A 164 -20.53 5.79 6.30
C ASP A 164 -20.12 5.68 7.77
N PHE A 165 -19.01 6.34 8.12
CA PHE A 165 -18.50 6.42 9.49
C PHE A 165 -19.10 7.57 10.31
N THR A 166 -19.82 8.49 9.66
CA THR A 166 -20.43 9.66 10.30
C THR A 166 -21.84 9.34 10.82
N GLY A 167 -22.52 8.39 10.18
CA GLY A 167 -23.93 8.10 10.41
C GLY A 167 -24.86 9.20 9.88
N THR A 168 -24.37 10.04 8.97
CA THR A 168 -25.13 11.10 8.32
C THR A 168 -26.15 10.54 7.32
N LEU A 169 -25.85 9.41 6.67
CA LEU A 169 -26.79 8.69 5.83
C LEU A 169 -27.72 7.83 6.69
N ASP A 170 -29.02 7.93 6.46
CA ASP A 170 -29.94 6.98 7.08
C ASP A 170 -29.80 5.58 6.48
N GLY A 171 -30.29 4.55 7.19
CA GLY A 171 -30.12 3.18 6.75
C GLY A 171 -30.75 2.86 5.39
N SER A 172 -31.78 3.61 4.97
CA SER A 172 -32.40 3.43 3.64
C SER A 172 -31.56 4.05 2.53
N GLN A 173 -30.97 5.21 2.80
CA GLN A 173 -30.01 5.88 1.91
C GLN A 173 -28.76 5.05 1.71
N LEU A 174 -28.16 4.56 2.80
CA LEU A 174 -26.97 3.70 2.75
C LEU A 174 -27.26 2.42 1.94
N THR A 175 -28.36 1.73 2.25
CA THR A 175 -28.77 0.52 1.51
C THR A 175 -28.98 0.79 0.03
N ALA A 176 -29.61 1.91 -0.35
CA ALA A 176 -29.86 2.26 -1.73
C ALA A 176 -28.56 2.53 -2.51
N LEU A 177 -27.63 3.27 -1.90
CA LEU A 177 -26.31 3.54 -2.49
C LEU A 177 -25.48 2.26 -2.63
N THR A 178 -25.40 1.43 -1.57
CA THR A 178 -24.70 0.14 -1.62
C THR A 178 -25.23 -0.73 -2.75
N GLN A 179 -26.56 -0.86 -2.88
CA GLN A 179 -27.17 -1.67 -3.96
C GLN A 179 -26.90 -1.11 -5.36
N LYS A 180 -26.88 0.22 -5.51
CA LYS A 180 -26.62 0.87 -6.80
C LYS A 180 -25.17 0.66 -7.22
N MET A 181 -24.23 0.91 -6.32
CA MET A 181 -22.81 0.63 -6.51
C MET A 181 -22.58 -0.87 -6.73
N ASP A 182 -23.36 -1.72 -6.07
CA ASP A 182 -23.34 -3.16 -6.25
C ASP A 182 -23.68 -3.58 -7.69
N ALA A 183 -24.76 -3.01 -8.23
CA ALA A 183 -25.18 -3.27 -9.60
C ALA A 183 -24.13 -2.81 -10.62
N VAL A 184 -23.68 -1.54 -10.53
CA VAL A 184 -22.73 -0.95 -11.48
C VAL A 184 -21.42 -1.72 -11.49
N SER A 185 -20.87 -2.04 -10.32
CA SER A 185 -19.56 -2.73 -10.33
C SER A 185 -19.63 -4.15 -10.86
N THR A 186 -20.74 -4.86 -10.61
CA THR A 186 -20.93 -6.21 -11.15
C THR A 186 -21.17 -6.18 -12.65
N GLU A 187 -21.86 -5.16 -13.17
CA GLU A 187 -22.07 -4.97 -14.61
C GLU A 187 -20.75 -4.79 -15.37
N HIS A 188 -19.85 -3.95 -14.85
CA HIS A 188 -18.59 -3.60 -15.52
C HIS A 188 -17.38 -4.44 -15.09
N GLY A 189 -17.49 -5.20 -14.00
CA GLY A 189 -16.34 -5.89 -13.39
C GLY A 189 -15.25 -4.94 -12.92
N ILE A 190 -15.64 -3.77 -12.41
CA ILE A 190 -14.78 -2.70 -11.86
C ILE A 190 -15.51 -2.14 -10.64
N THR A 191 -14.93 -2.22 -9.44
CA THR A 191 -15.53 -1.70 -8.20
C THR A 191 -15.83 -0.21 -8.30
N VAL A 192 -17.04 0.18 -7.91
CA VAL A 192 -17.43 1.57 -7.65
C VAL A 192 -17.78 1.65 -6.18
N ALA A 193 -17.05 2.45 -5.41
CA ALA A 193 -17.20 2.54 -3.97
C ALA A 193 -17.22 3.98 -3.44
N GLY A 194 -17.76 4.18 -2.24
CA GLY A 194 -17.86 5.47 -1.57
C GLY A 194 -17.59 5.36 -0.08
N VAL A 195 -16.88 6.37 0.47
CA VAL A 195 -16.58 6.48 1.90
C VAL A 195 -16.95 7.87 2.38
N LEU A 196 -17.76 7.94 3.43
CA LEU A 196 -18.05 9.16 4.17
C LEU A 196 -17.45 9.06 5.57
N THR A 197 -16.55 9.97 5.91
CA THR A 197 -15.90 10.06 7.23
C THR A 197 -15.95 11.48 7.79
N ASP A 198 -15.80 11.63 9.10
CA ASP A 198 -15.70 12.95 9.75
C ASP A 198 -14.26 13.47 9.70
N THR A 199 -13.28 12.57 9.78
CA THR A 199 -11.86 12.93 9.81
C THR A 199 -11.01 11.98 8.96
N LEU A 200 -9.88 12.49 8.47
CA LEU A 200 -8.82 11.76 7.78
C LEU A 200 -7.70 11.27 8.72
N ASP A 201 -7.88 11.43 10.04
CA ASP A 201 -6.93 10.97 11.07
C ASP A 201 -5.48 11.47 10.87
N GLY A 202 -5.34 12.67 10.29
CA GLY A 202 -4.04 13.31 10.04
C GLY A 202 -3.39 12.95 8.70
N LEU A 203 -4.01 12.07 7.92
CA LEU A 203 -3.64 11.78 6.53
C LEU A 203 -4.21 12.83 5.59
N ASP A 204 -3.62 12.96 4.39
CA ASP A 204 -4.30 13.65 3.29
C ASP A 204 -5.39 12.75 2.69
N ALA A 205 -6.34 13.37 1.98
CA ALA A 205 -7.51 12.67 1.46
C ALA A 205 -7.15 11.57 0.42
N GLU A 206 -6.11 11.77 -0.40
CA GLU A 206 -5.71 10.79 -1.42
C GLU A 206 -5.13 9.55 -0.76
N THR A 207 -4.21 9.74 0.18
CA THR A 207 -3.63 8.65 0.98
C THR A 207 -4.71 7.87 1.73
N TYR A 208 -5.66 8.56 2.39
CA TYR A 208 -6.75 7.88 3.08
C TYR A 208 -7.60 7.04 2.10
N ALA A 209 -7.95 7.60 0.94
CA ALA A 209 -8.76 6.90 -0.06
C ALA A 209 -8.06 5.65 -0.60
N ASP A 210 -6.76 5.76 -0.88
CA ASP A 210 -5.91 4.65 -1.33
C ASP A 210 -5.78 3.57 -0.27
N GLN A 211 -5.40 3.92 0.96
CA GLN A 211 -5.32 2.95 2.06
C GLN A 211 -6.66 2.28 2.33
N PHE A 212 -7.76 3.02 2.29
CA PHE A 212 -9.09 2.45 2.48
C PHE A 212 -9.41 1.43 1.39
N PHE A 213 -9.10 1.73 0.13
CA PHE A 213 -9.34 0.81 -0.97
C PHE A 213 -8.57 -0.50 -0.79
N ASP A 214 -7.30 -0.40 -0.41
CA ASP A 214 -6.36 -1.52 -0.36
C ASP A 214 -6.59 -2.41 0.86
N LEU A 215 -6.73 -1.80 2.05
CA LEU A 215 -6.97 -2.53 3.30
C LEU A 215 -8.31 -3.24 3.34
N ASN A 216 -9.31 -2.77 2.56
CA ASN A 216 -10.63 -3.38 2.51
C ASN A 216 -10.83 -4.33 1.32
N ASP A 217 -9.77 -4.62 0.55
CA ASP A 217 -9.79 -5.52 -0.62
C ASP A 217 -10.93 -5.17 -1.59
N LEU A 218 -11.05 -3.87 -1.92
CA LEU A 218 -12.16 -3.39 -2.72
C LEU A 218 -12.01 -3.67 -4.21
N GLY A 219 -10.85 -4.08 -4.72
CA GLY A 219 -10.68 -4.23 -6.16
C GLY A 219 -11.42 -5.41 -6.76
N TYR A 220 -11.85 -5.22 -8.02
CA TYR A 220 -12.61 -6.24 -8.72
C TYR A 220 -11.70 -7.15 -9.55
N GLY A 221 -11.77 -8.45 -9.25
CA GLY A 221 -11.12 -9.51 -10.02
C GLY A 221 -9.59 -9.45 -10.01
N PRO A 222 -8.91 -10.18 -10.92
CA PRO A 222 -7.45 -10.34 -10.87
C PRO A 222 -6.66 -9.08 -11.22
N THR A 223 -7.33 -8.02 -11.64
CA THR A 223 -6.71 -6.73 -11.95
C THR A 223 -6.99 -5.68 -10.89
N ASP A 224 -7.51 -6.08 -9.72
CA ASP A 224 -7.74 -5.22 -8.55
C ASP A 224 -8.44 -3.89 -8.94
N SER A 225 -9.42 -3.98 -9.85
CA SER A 225 -9.88 -2.79 -10.58
C SER A 225 -11.04 -2.10 -9.87
N GLY A 226 -10.94 -0.79 -9.67
CA GLY A 226 -12.01 -0.02 -9.05
C GLY A 226 -11.75 1.47 -8.97
N ILE A 227 -12.78 2.20 -8.57
CA ILE A 227 -12.77 3.61 -8.21
C ILE A 227 -13.47 3.78 -6.86
N LEU A 228 -12.92 4.66 -6.02
CA LEU A 228 -13.49 5.04 -4.74
C LEU A 228 -13.59 6.56 -4.64
N LEU A 229 -14.75 7.07 -4.21
CA LEU A 229 -14.92 8.46 -3.78
C LEU A 229 -14.87 8.55 -2.26
N LEU A 230 -13.86 9.22 -1.73
CA LEU A 230 -13.78 9.60 -0.33
C LEU A 230 -14.34 11.01 -0.14
N VAL A 231 -15.12 11.20 0.93
CA VAL A 231 -15.55 12.51 1.42
C VAL A 231 -15.29 12.57 2.94
N SER A 232 -14.46 13.52 3.37
CA SER A 232 -14.29 13.88 4.79
C SER A 232 -15.10 15.15 5.08
N GLU A 233 -16.16 15.03 5.90
CA GLU A 233 -17.03 16.16 6.21
C GLU A 233 -16.40 17.18 7.17
N GLY A 234 -15.64 16.70 8.17
CA GLY A 234 -14.99 17.55 9.16
C GLY A 234 -13.78 18.28 8.58
N ASP A 235 -12.95 17.59 7.78
CA ASP A 235 -11.80 18.22 7.11
C ASP A 235 -12.21 19.01 5.86
N ARG A 236 -13.43 18.76 5.35
CA ARG A 236 -13.96 19.34 4.10
C ARG A 236 -13.12 19.01 2.87
N GLU A 237 -12.54 17.82 2.87
CA GLU A 237 -11.74 17.30 1.78
C GLU A 237 -12.45 16.12 1.11
N PHE A 238 -12.06 15.82 -0.13
CA PHE A 238 -12.52 14.67 -0.88
C PHE A 238 -11.39 14.20 -1.78
N ALA A 239 -11.39 12.92 -2.12
CA ALA A 239 -10.44 12.34 -3.06
C ALA A 239 -11.10 11.25 -3.90
N LEU A 240 -10.50 10.98 -5.06
CA LEU A 240 -10.80 9.81 -5.87
C LEU A 240 -9.57 8.91 -5.86
N SER A 241 -9.76 7.63 -5.50
CA SER A 241 -8.75 6.60 -5.74
C SER A 241 -9.19 5.77 -6.95
N THR A 242 -8.26 5.46 -7.86
CA THR A 242 -8.52 4.61 -9.02
C THR A 242 -7.45 3.55 -9.17
N LYS A 243 -7.86 2.31 -9.43
CA LYS A 243 -6.96 1.17 -9.61
C LYS A 243 -7.28 0.34 -10.86
N GLY A 244 -6.25 -0.35 -11.34
CA GLY A 244 -6.35 -1.31 -12.43
C GLY A 244 -6.98 -0.72 -13.70
N LYS A 245 -7.96 -1.43 -14.26
CA LYS A 245 -8.66 -1.02 -15.49
C LYS A 245 -9.44 0.29 -15.35
N ALA A 246 -9.81 0.67 -14.12
CA ALA A 246 -10.54 1.91 -13.87
C ALA A 246 -9.73 3.14 -14.30
N ILE A 247 -8.40 3.12 -14.17
CA ILE A 247 -7.51 4.23 -14.57
C ILE A 247 -7.75 4.64 -16.03
N GLY A 248 -8.03 3.68 -16.93
CA GLY A 248 -8.34 3.96 -18.33
C GLY A 248 -9.71 4.60 -18.56
N ALA A 249 -10.71 4.25 -17.75
CA ALA A 249 -12.07 4.79 -17.85
C ALA A 249 -12.19 6.17 -17.16
N PHE A 250 -11.46 6.37 -16.08
CA PHE A 250 -11.48 7.57 -15.24
C PHE A 250 -10.23 8.41 -15.47
N THR A 251 -10.07 8.91 -16.69
CA THR A 251 -8.97 9.83 -17.04
C THR A 251 -8.96 11.08 -16.15
N GLU A 252 -7.82 11.76 -16.03
CA GLU A 252 -7.68 13.00 -15.26
C GLU A 252 -8.78 14.04 -15.59
N ALA A 253 -9.03 14.28 -16.90
CA ALA A 253 -10.10 15.19 -17.34
C ALA A 253 -11.51 14.68 -16.98
N GLY A 254 -11.72 13.35 -16.97
CA GLY A 254 -12.96 12.73 -16.54
C GLY A 254 -13.20 12.92 -15.03
N GLN A 255 -12.15 12.72 -14.22
CA GLN A 255 -12.19 12.94 -12.78
C GLN A 255 -12.45 14.42 -12.44
N GLU A 256 -11.76 15.36 -13.10
CA GLU A 256 -12.02 16.80 -12.95
C GLU A 256 -13.47 17.16 -13.28
N TYR A 257 -14.02 16.59 -14.36
CA TYR A 257 -15.42 16.81 -14.75
C TYR A 257 -16.38 16.26 -13.70
N LEU A 258 -16.12 15.05 -13.20
CA LEU A 258 -16.90 14.40 -12.16
C LEU A 258 -16.95 15.26 -10.91
N ILE A 259 -15.80 15.63 -10.35
CA ILE A 259 -15.70 16.48 -9.17
C ILE A 259 -16.41 17.83 -9.38
N LYS A 260 -16.30 18.41 -10.56
CA LYS A 260 -17.00 19.65 -10.90
C LYS A 260 -18.52 19.51 -10.82
N GLN A 261 -19.09 18.37 -11.20
CA GLN A 261 -20.54 18.13 -11.06
C GLN A 261 -20.95 18.00 -9.59
N LEU A 262 -20.15 17.30 -8.79
CA LEU A 262 -20.46 17.03 -7.37
C LEU A 262 -20.27 18.24 -6.46
N LYS A 263 -19.44 19.22 -6.85
CA LYS A 263 -18.99 20.34 -6.01
C LYS A 263 -20.10 21.13 -5.33
N ASN A 264 -21.25 21.29 -5.97
CA ASN A 264 -22.38 22.03 -5.40
C ASN A 264 -23.00 21.30 -4.20
N ASP A 265 -23.22 19.99 -4.35
CA ASP A 265 -23.84 19.17 -3.31
C ASP A 265 -22.85 18.81 -2.20
N LEU A 266 -21.57 18.60 -2.55
CA LEU A 266 -20.46 18.55 -1.58
C LEU A 266 -20.44 19.79 -0.69
N GLY A 267 -20.54 20.99 -1.28
CA GLY A 267 -20.54 22.24 -0.53
C GLY A 267 -21.75 22.46 0.38
N LYS A 268 -22.84 21.71 0.18
CA LYS A 268 -24.05 21.77 1.01
C LYS A 268 -24.14 20.65 2.05
N GLY A 269 -23.26 19.65 1.99
CA GLY A 269 -23.37 18.43 2.79
C GLY A 269 -24.51 17.51 2.33
N ASN A 270 -24.91 17.59 1.06
CA ASN A 270 -25.93 16.73 0.46
C ASN A 270 -25.31 15.38 0.05
N TYR A 271 -24.80 14.62 1.02
CA TYR A 271 -23.92 13.47 0.74
C TYR A 271 -24.61 12.33 -0.01
N TYR A 272 -25.90 12.08 0.25
CA TYR A 272 -26.65 11.09 -0.51
C TYR A 272 -26.66 11.45 -2.01
N GLU A 273 -26.96 12.70 -2.35
CA GLU A 273 -26.97 13.19 -3.72
C GLU A 273 -25.58 13.15 -4.37
N VAL A 274 -24.52 13.41 -3.59
CA VAL A 274 -23.14 13.31 -4.06
C VAL A 274 -22.81 11.87 -4.49
N PHE A 275 -23.06 10.88 -3.63
CA PHE A 275 -22.73 9.49 -3.94
C PHE A 275 -23.66 8.89 -5.01
N ASP A 276 -24.93 9.28 -5.03
CA ASP A 276 -25.89 8.84 -6.05
C ASP A 276 -25.47 9.33 -7.45
N ALA A 277 -25.13 10.63 -7.57
CA ALA A 277 -24.67 11.23 -8.81
C ALA A 277 -23.29 10.70 -9.24
N TYR A 278 -22.38 10.52 -8.27
CA TYR A 278 -21.08 9.87 -8.51
C TYR A 278 -21.26 8.49 -9.15
N THR A 279 -22.15 7.66 -8.60
CA THR A 279 -22.39 6.30 -9.09
C THR A 279 -22.94 6.30 -10.52
N ASP A 280 -23.87 7.20 -10.84
CA ASP A 280 -24.40 7.34 -12.22
C ASP A 280 -23.34 7.80 -13.23
N MET A 281 -22.45 8.70 -12.80
CA MET A 281 -21.36 9.16 -13.62
C MET A 281 -20.30 8.08 -13.84
N ALA A 282 -20.02 7.27 -12.80
CA ALA A 282 -19.12 6.14 -12.89
C ALA A 282 -19.62 5.12 -13.91
N ASP A 283 -20.89 4.70 -13.82
CA ASP A 283 -21.56 3.86 -14.81
C ASP A 283 -21.42 4.43 -16.23
N SER A 284 -21.73 5.72 -16.40
CA SER A 284 -21.64 6.39 -17.70
C SER A 284 -20.22 6.41 -18.29
N PHE A 285 -19.19 6.55 -17.47
CA PHE A 285 -17.79 6.54 -17.91
C PHE A 285 -17.32 5.12 -18.25
N LEU A 286 -17.74 4.13 -17.49
CA LEU A 286 -17.44 2.72 -17.75
C LEU A 286 -18.07 2.26 -19.06
N VAL A 287 -19.34 2.57 -19.32
CA VAL A 287 -20.00 2.31 -20.61
C VAL A 287 -19.25 2.97 -21.77
N GLN A 288 -18.79 4.22 -21.60
CA GLN A 288 -18.00 4.91 -22.64
C GLN A 288 -16.67 4.20 -22.91
N ALA A 289 -15.94 3.83 -21.86
CA ALA A 289 -14.66 3.13 -21.97
C ALA A 289 -14.79 1.76 -22.67
N GLU A 290 -15.90 1.05 -22.45
CA GLU A 290 -16.20 -0.23 -23.10
C GLU A 290 -16.59 -0.10 -24.58
N THR A 291 -17.16 1.04 -24.97
CA THR A 291 -17.74 1.24 -26.31
C THR A 291 -16.84 2.01 -27.28
N GLY A 292 -15.80 2.69 -26.79
CA GLY A 292 -14.73 3.30 -27.59
C GLY A 292 -14.99 4.74 -28.00
#